data_AF-A0A3N5ILE6-F1
#
_entry.id   AF-A0A3N5ILE6-F1
#
_cell.length_a   1.000
_cell.length_b   1.000
_cell.length_c   1.000
_cell.angle_alpha   90.00
_cell.angle_beta   90.00
_cell.angle_gamma   90.00
#
_symmetry.space_group_name_H-M   'P 1'
#
loop_
_entity.id
_entity.type
_entity.pdbx_description
1 polymer ?
#
loop_
_entity_poly.entity_id
_entity_poly.type
_entity_poly.pdbx_seq_one_letter_code
_entity_poly.pdbx_strand_id
1 'polypeptide(L)'
;MRLGFVVTRLNQIRHAALLIEEALARGLDVTLFLDHSGRRAHPAGLKGYVFPRTDAIPVFRHGQPRLLPYATLEALFGALRARPVDVLFGARPILPELTAAFVIERPLITEIQTAWDSLMLHIAPDTLDSVDAFYGFSEASVDWWVQYQIEFGRIPAAERDDWRERLRARFVPVGFAAAEQFKCVDPNAVRARLRLPPGRPVVLYLPFPFQTIWREFWPH
;
A
#
# COMPACT_ATOMS: atom_id res chain seq x y z
N MET A 1 6.91 -18.08 -9.00
CA MET A 1 7.17 -16.72 -8.50
C MET A 1 6.58 -16.59 -7.11
N ARG A 2 7.30 -15.91 -6.21
CA ARG A 2 6.97 -15.70 -4.80
C ARG A 2 6.72 -14.22 -4.56
N LEU A 3 5.55 -13.87 -4.02
CA LEU A 3 5.15 -12.50 -3.74
C LEU A 3 5.08 -12.27 -2.24
N GLY A 4 5.72 -11.20 -1.78
CA GLY A 4 5.64 -10.71 -0.41
C GLY A 4 4.83 -9.42 -0.34
N PHE A 5 4.01 -9.27 0.70
CA PHE A 5 3.34 -8.01 1.02
C PHE A 5 3.64 -7.63 2.46
N VAL A 6 4.29 -6.49 2.68
CA VAL A 6 4.45 -5.92 4.03
C VAL A 6 3.19 -5.14 4.37
N VAL A 7 2.44 -5.65 5.33
CA VAL A 7 1.18 -5.08 5.79
C VAL A 7 1.40 -4.48 7.17
N THR A 8 1.54 -3.16 7.22
CA THR A 8 1.64 -2.40 8.48
C THR A 8 0.28 -2.01 9.04
N ARG A 9 -0.75 -2.02 8.20
CA ARG A 9 -2.14 -1.75 8.60
C ARG A 9 -3.12 -2.62 7.82
N LEU A 10 -4.18 -3.09 8.48
CA LEU A 10 -5.19 -3.95 7.88
C LEU A 10 -5.85 -3.29 6.65
N ASN A 11 -6.01 -1.97 6.66
CA ASN A 11 -6.58 -1.24 5.52
C ASN A 11 -5.70 -1.30 4.26
N GLN A 12 -4.40 -1.62 4.35
CA GLN A 12 -3.54 -1.80 3.18
C GLN A 12 -3.96 -3.01 2.34
N ILE A 13 -4.54 -4.04 2.98
CA ILE A 13 -5.03 -5.23 2.27
C ILE A 13 -6.07 -4.84 1.23
N ARG A 14 -6.92 -3.83 1.48
CA ARG A 14 -7.88 -3.39 0.47
C ARG A 14 -7.18 -2.95 -0.83
N HIS A 15 -6.01 -2.33 -0.74
CA HIS A 15 -5.32 -1.85 -1.93
C HIS A 15 -4.66 -2.98 -2.74
N ALA A 16 -4.37 -4.12 -2.09
CA ALA A 16 -3.72 -5.28 -2.71
C ALA A 16 -4.65 -6.50 -2.86
N ALA A 17 -5.89 -6.46 -2.37
CA ALA A 17 -6.74 -7.65 -2.22
C ALA A 17 -6.96 -8.39 -3.54
N LEU A 18 -7.29 -7.68 -4.61
CA LEU A 18 -7.48 -8.31 -5.93
C LEU A 18 -6.17 -8.77 -6.56
N LEU A 19 -5.06 -8.08 -6.29
CA LEU A 19 -3.75 -8.55 -6.73
C LEU A 19 -3.36 -9.85 -6.02
N ILE A 20 -3.62 -9.96 -4.71
CA ILE A 20 -3.42 -11.18 -3.94
C ILE A 20 -4.33 -12.30 -4.46
N GLU A 21 -5.61 -12.01 -4.69
CA GLU A 21 -6.58 -12.97 -5.23
C GLU A 21 -6.12 -13.51 -6.60
N GLU A 22 -5.71 -12.63 -7.52
CA GLU A 22 -5.21 -13.00 -8.84
C GLU A 22 -3.90 -13.81 -8.76
N ALA A 23 -2.99 -13.44 -7.86
CA ALA A 23 -1.76 -14.18 -7.64
C ALA A 23 -2.03 -15.60 -7.14
N LEU A 24 -2.95 -15.75 -6.18
CA LEU A 24 -3.40 -17.05 -5.67
C LEU A 24 -4.08 -17.88 -6.78
N ALA A 25 -4.93 -17.26 -7.60
CA ALA A 25 -5.57 -17.92 -8.75
C ALA A 25 -4.57 -18.50 -9.75
N ARG A 26 -3.42 -17.83 -9.92
CA ARG A 26 -2.30 -18.29 -10.76
C ARG A 26 -1.39 -19.32 -10.09
N GLY A 27 -1.71 -19.76 -8.87
CA GLY A 27 -0.89 -20.69 -8.10
C GLY A 27 0.45 -20.10 -7.65
N LEU A 28 0.56 -18.77 -7.55
CA LEU A 28 1.76 -18.12 -7.03
C LEU A 28 1.86 -18.29 -5.51
N ASP A 29 3.09 -18.31 -5.00
CA ASP A 29 3.35 -18.38 -3.57
C ASP A 29 3.27 -16.99 -2.95
N VAL A 30 2.19 -16.71 -2.22
CA VAL A 30 1.94 -15.40 -1.62
C VAL A 30 2.17 -15.44 -0.12
N THR A 31 2.94 -14.47 0.40
CA THR A 31 3.22 -14.29 1.83
C THR A 31 2.85 -12.87 2.26
N LEU A 32 2.04 -12.75 3.31
CA LEU A 32 1.76 -11.47 4.00
C LEU A 32 2.64 -11.38 5.25
N PHE A 33 3.56 -10.41 5.26
CA PHE A 33 4.35 -10.05 6.43
C PHE A 33 3.56 -9.01 7.24
N LEU A 34 3.03 -9.43 8.39
CA LEU A 34 2.09 -8.62 9.15
C LEU A 34 2.79 -7.92 10.31
N ASP A 35 2.80 -6.59 10.31
CA ASP A 35 3.42 -5.81 11.37
C ASP A 35 2.67 -5.97 12.70
N HIS A 36 3.32 -6.64 13.65
CA HIS A 36 2.86 -6.85 15.01
C HIS A 36 3.55 -5.97 16.05
N SER A 37 4.41 -5.02 15.63
CA SER A 37 5.06 -4.07 16.54
C SER A 37 4.04 -3.20 17.28
N GLY A 38 2.98 -2.78 16.59
CA GLY A 38 1.89 -1.95 17.13
C GLY A 38 1.05 -2.62 18.25
N ARG A 39 1.06 -3.96 18.35
CA ARG A 39 0.36 -4.70 19.43
C ARG A 39 0.87 -4.31 20.81
N ARG A 40 2.14 -3.87 20.90
CA ARG A 40 2.79 -3.46 22.15
C ARG A 40 2.60 -1.97 22.45
N ALA A 41 2.37 -1.13 21.43
CA ALA A 41 2.39 0.33 21.57
C ALA A 41 1.00 0.96 21.79
N HIS A 42 -0.06 0.46 21.14
CA HIS A 42 -1.38 1.12 21.19
C HIS A 42 -2.58 0.15 21.15
N PRO A 43 -2.77 -0.70 22.19
CA PRO A 43 -3.88 -1.64 22.23
C PRO A 43 -5.28 -0.98 22.34
N ALA A 44 -5.38 0.28 22.79
CA ALA A 44 -6.66 0.94 23.11
C ALA A 44 -6.95 2.25 22.35
N GLY A 45 -6.13 2.63 21.36
CA GLY A 45 -6.36 3.85 20.56
C GLY A 45 -7.36 3.65 19.42
N LEU A 46 -7.96 4.74 18.90
CA LEU A 46 -8.87 4.72 17.73
C LEU A 46 -8.24 4.08 16.47
N LYS A 47 -6.90 4.06 16.39
CA LYS A 47 -6.12 3.40 15.33
C LYS A 47 -5.75 1.94 15.66
N GLY A 48 -6.08 1.42 16.84
CA GLY A 48 -5.88 0.00 17.19
C GLY A 48 -6.72 -0.93 16.31
N TYR A 49 -7.86 -0.46 15.79
CA TYR A 49 -8.72 -1.19 14.83
C TYR A 49 -8.04 -1.46 13.48
N VAL A 50 -7.00 -0.69 13.12
CA VAL A 50 -6.29 -0.88 11.84
C VAL A 50 -5.06 -1.78 11.96
N PHE A 51 -4.85 -2.44 13.10
CA PHE A 51 -3.77 -3.38 13.32
C PHE A 51 -3.98 -4.69 12.52
N PRO A 52 -2.97 -5.21 11.79
CA PRO A 52 -3.12 -6.36 10.90
C PRO A 52 -3.07 -7.70 11.64
N ARG A 53 -4.10 -7.98 12.45
CA ARG A 53 -4.25 -9.27 13.14
C ARG A 53 -4.40 -10.40 12.12
N THR A 54 -3.80 -11.55 12.40
CA THR A 54 -3.90 -12.75 11.56
C THR A 54 -5.33 -13.23 11.38
N ASP A 55 -6.18 -13.11 12.40
CA ASP A 55 -7.59 -13.52 12.36
C ASP A 55 -8.53 -12.49 11.70
N ALA A 56 -8.01 -11.30 11.36
CA ALA A 56 -8.74 -10.27 10.64
C ALA A 56 -8.42 -10.27 9.13
N ILE A 57 -7.50 -11.12 8.67
CA ILE A 57 -7.16 -11.25 7.26
C ILE A 57 -8.38 -11.84 6.51
N PRO A 58 -8.82 -11.22 5.41
CA PRO A 58 -9.99 -11.70 4.67
C PRO A 58 -9.74 -13.09 4.08
N VAL A 59 -10.82 -13.81 3.86
CA VAL A 59 -10.78 -15.08 3.13
C VAL A 59 -10.71 -14.79 1.63
N PHE A 60 -9.72 -15.37 0.94
CA PHE A 60 -9.59 -15.32 -0.52
C PHE A 60 -10.24 -16.55 -1.15
N ARG A 61 -10.74 -16.41 -2.39
CA ARG A 61 -11.46 -17.50 -3.09
C ARG A 61 -10.52 -18.58 -3.61
N HIS A 62 -9.33 -18.18 -4.06
CA HIS A 62 -8.36 -19.07 -4.72
C HIS A 62 -7.27 -19.62 -3.78
N GLY A 63 -7.49 -19.57 -2.48
CA GLY A 63 -6.57 -20.12 -1.48
C GLY A 63 -6.34 -19.15 -0.33
N GLN A 64 -5.23 -19.31 0.37
CA GLN A 64 -4.84 -18.40 1.44
C GLN A 64 -3.36 -18.04 1.29
N PRO A 65 -2.99 -16.77 1.44
CA PRO A 65 -1.59 -16.43 1.55
C PRO A 65 -1.04 -16.95 2.88
N ARG A 66 0.27 -17.19 2.91
CA ARG A 66 0.96 -17.46 4.17
C ARG A 66 0.98 -16.20 5.02
N LEU A 67 0.63 -16.31 6.30
CA LEU A 67 0.65 -15.19 7.23
C LEU A 67 1.87 -15.29 8.12
N LEU A 68 2.77 -14.30 8.07
CA LEU A 68 3.98 -14.23 8.88
C LEU A 68 3.97 -12.95 9.73
N PRO A 69 3.55 -13.02 11.01
CA PRO A 69 3.62 -11.88 11.91
C PRO A 69 5.07 -11.57 12.30
N TYR A 70 5.44 -10.29 12.38
CA TYR A 70 6.75 -9.84 12.87
C TYR A 70 6.60 -8.70 13.89
N ALA A 71 7.45 -8.64 14.91
CA ALA A 71 7.36 -7.59 15.95
C ALA A 71 8.46 -6.52 15.85
N THR A 72 9.49 -6.77 15.04
CA THR A 72 10.66 -5.90 14.84
C THR A 72 11.14 -6.01 13.40
N LEU A 73 11.93 -5.03 12.94
CA LEU A 73 12.56 -5.09 11.61
C LEU A 73 13.53 -6.27 11.48
N GLU A 74 14.27 -6.60 12.53
CA GLU A 74 15.13 -7.77 12.55
C GLU A 74 14.32 -9.07 12.34
N ALA A 75 13.16 -9.20 12.99
CA ALA A 75 12.28 -10.34 12.79
C ALA A 75 11.69 -10.39 11.37
N LEU A 76 11.35 -9.23 10.79
CA LEU A 76 10.95 -9.14 9.39
C LEU A 76 12.07 -9.61 8.45
N PHE A 77 13.29 -9.14 8.65
CA PHE A 77 14.43 -9.52 7.82
C PHE A 77 14.77 -11.01 7.98
N GLY A 78 14.69 -11.54 9.21
CA GLY A 78 14.81 -12.97 9.46
C GLY A 78 13.76 -13.79 8.70
N ALA A 79 12.49 -13.34 8.71
CA ALA A 79 11.41 -14.00 7.98
C ALA A 79 11.63 -13.94 6.46
N LEU A 80 12.07 -12.81 5.92
CA LEU A 80 12.40 -12.64 4.50
C LEU A 80 13.59 -13.53 4.08
N ARG A 81 14.61 -13.71 4.94
CA ARG A 81 15.72 -14.64 4.66
C ARG A 81 15.31 -16.10 4.71
N ALA A 82 14.49 -16.47 5.70
CA ALA A 82 13.97 -17.84 5.84
C ALA A 82 13.00 -18.19 4.71
N ARG A 83 12.31 -17.18 4.17
CA ARG A 83 11.38 -17.34 3.05
C ARG A 83 11.57 -16.18 2.05
N PRO A 84 12.55 -16.31 1.15
CA PRO A 84 12.80 -15.29 0.16
C PRO A 84 11.59 -15.13 -0.76
N VAL A 85 11.34 -13.91 -1.19
CA VAL A 85 10.33 -13.56 -2.18
C VAL A 85 11.03 -12.98 -3.41
N ASP A 86 10.39 -13.08 -4.57
CA ASP A 86 10.94 -12.53 -5.81
C ASP A 86 10.52 -11.06 -5.97
N VAL A 87 9.33 -10.71 -5.51
CA VAL A 87 8.79 -9.34 -5.47
C VAL A 87 8.24 -9.06 -4.08
N LEU A 88 8.58 -7.90 -3.52
CA LEU A 88 8.11 -7.43 -2.23
C LEU A 88 7.35 -6.12 -2.42
N PHE A 89 6.06 -6.14 -2.10
CA PHE A 89 5.23 -4.96 -1.99
C PHE A 89 5.38 -4.39 -0.58
N GLY A 90 5.93 -3.18 -0.46
CA GLY A 90 6.11 -2.48 0.80
C GLY A 90 5.57 -1.06 0.71
N ALA A 91 5.17 -0.52 1.87
CA ALA A 91 4.94 0.91 2.05
C ALA A 91 5.83 1.39 3.21
N ARG A 92 6.23 2.67 3.21
CA ARG A 92 7.05 3.33 4.26
C ARG A 92 6.94 2.78 5.70
N PRO A 93 7.98 3.04 6.52
CA PRO A 93 9.27 3.64 6.17
C PRO A 93 10.40 2.60 6.28
N ILE A 94 10.22 1.43 5.67
CA ILE A 94 11.23 0.36 5.76
C ILE A 94 12.05 0.19 4.47
N LEU A 95 11.83 1.03 3.46
CA LEU A 95 12.43 0.85 2.13
C LEU A 95 13.95 1.04 2.13
N PRO A 96 14.51 2.09 2.77
CA PRO A 96 15.96 2.22 2.90
C PRO A 96 16.57 1.08 3.72
N GLU A 97 15.93 0.68 4.82
CA GLU A 97 16.41 -0.39 5.70
C GLU A 97 16.35 -1.76 5.01
N LEU A 98 15.32 -2.02 4.20
CA LEU A 98 15.22 -3.21 3.35
C LEU A 98 16.34 -3.22 2.31
N THR A 99 16.56 -2.10 1.63
CA THR A 99 17.61 -1.99 0.61
C THR A 99 19.01 -2.20 1.23
N ALA A 100 19.23 -1.66 2.42
CA ALA A 100 20.48 -1.86 3.15
C ALA A 100 20.65 -3.30 3.67
N ALA A 101 19.57 -3.97 4.09
CA ALA A 101 19.61 -5.32 4.64
C ALA A 101 19.76 -6.44 3.60
N PHE A 102 19.46 -6.15 2.32
CA PHE A 102 19.48 -7.10 1.21
C PHE A 102 20.20 -6.47 0.00
N VAL A 103 21.53 -6.69 -0.11
CA VAL A 103 22.35 -6.06 -1.17
C VAL A 103 22.58 -6.98 -2.38
N ILE A 104 22.71 -8.28 -2.18
CA ILE A 104 23.11 -9.24 -3.23
C ILE A 104 21.90 -9.97 -3.82
N GLU A 105 21.08 -10.59 -2.96
CA GLU A 105 19.88 -11.35 -3.35
C GLU A 105 18.64 -10.65 -2.81
N ARG A 106 18.33 -9.48 -3.37
CA ARG A 106 17.17 -8.69 -2.93
C ARG A 106 15.95 -8.93 -3.80
N PRO A 107 14.74 -8.97 -3.22
CA PRO A 107 13.52 -8.95 -4.01
C PRO A 107 13.42 -7.67 -4.82
N LEU A 108 12.64 -7.69 -5.90
CA LEU A 108 12.16 -6.45 -6.51
C LEU A 108 11.26 -5.73 -5.50
N ILE A 109 11.72 -4.57 -5.04
CA ILE A 109 11.01 -3.74 -4.07
C ILE A 109 10.05 -2.86 -4.84
N THR A 110 8.77 -3.01 -4.54
CA THR A 110 7.69 -2.34 -5.25
C THR A 110 6.72 -1.69 -4.29
N GLU A 111 6.04 -0.65 -4.75
CA GLU A 111 4.98 0.00 -4.00
C GLU A 111 3.75 0.23 -4.87
N ILE A 112 2.57 0.13 -4.25
CA ILE A 112 1.29 0.44 -4.88
C ILE A 112 0.80 1.75 -4.28
N GLN A 113 0.41 2.69 -5.13
CA GLN A 113 -0.23 3.91 -4.70
C GLN A 113 -1.52 3.59 -3.93
N THR A 114 -1.56 3.93 -2.65
CA THR A 114 -2.73 3.67 -1.78
C THR A 114 -3.50 4.95 -1.45
N ALA A 115 -2.89 6.11 -1.63
CA ALA A 115 -3.45 7.42 -1.41
C ALA A 115 -2.77 8.48 -2.30
N TRP A 116 -3.32 9.69 -2.31
CA TRP A 116 -2.80 10.81 -3.10
C TRP A 116 -1.44 11.29 -2.58
N ASP A 117 -1.27 11.26 -1.27
CA ASP A 117 -0.03 11.56 -0.56
C ASP A 117 0.95 10.37 -0.55
N SER A 118 0.64 9.27 -1.25
CA SER A 118 1.51 8.11 -1.28
C SER A 118 2.91 8.46 -1.79
N LEU A 119 3.11 9.30 -2.80
CA LEU A 119 4.49 9.72 -3.13
C LEU A 119 5.02 10.86 -2.26
N MET A 120 4.15 11.71 -1.73
CA MET A 120 4.58 12.79 -0.83
C MET A 120 5.21 12.24 0.45
N LEU A 121 4.63 11.16 0.94
CA LEU A 121 5.18 10.37 2.00
C LEU A 121 6.11 9.34 1.31
N HIS A 122 5.59 8.20 0.93
CA HIS A 122 6.21 7.10 0.19
C HIS A 122 7.65 7.19 -0.34
N ILE A 123 7.71 8.00 -1.40
CA ILE A 123 8.66 8.04 -2.49
C ILE A 123 9.10 9.49 -2.62
N ALA A 124 10.04 9.85 -1.76
CA ALA A 124 10.66 11.15 -1.72
C ALA A 124 12.03 11.08 -2.42
N PRO A 125 12.70 12.21 -2.67
CA PRO A 125 13.99 12.22 -3.37
C PRO A 125 15.04 11.29 -2.74
N ASP A 126 15.02 11.14 -1.42
CA ASP A 126 15.90 10.27 -0.63
C ASP A 126 15.51 8.78 -0.67
N THR A 127 14.25 8.45 -1.00
CA THR A 127 13.76 7.06 -1.03
C THR A 127 13.49 6.53 -2.43
N LEU A 128 13.50 7.37 -3.46
CA LEU A 128 13.18 6.98 -4.85
C LEU A 128 14.07 5.82 -5.35
N ASP A 129 15.35 5.81 -4.98
CA ASP A 129 16.29 4.77 -5.40
C ASP A 129 16.15 3.46 -4.60
N SER A 130 15.35 3.46 -3.52
CA SER A 130 15.02 2.26 -2.75
C SER A 130 13.83 1.47 -3.33
N VAL A 131 13.26 1.92 -4.46
CA VAL A 131 12.11 1.29 -5.10
C VAL A 131 12.44 0.99 -6.57
N ASP A 132 12.19 -0.25 -6.98
CA ASP A 132 12.42 -0.71 -8.35
C ASP A 132 11.22 -0.38 -9.25
N ALA A 133 10.00 -0.45 -8.72
CA ALA A 133 8.79 -0.04 -9.44
C ALA A 133 7.70 0.52 -8.51
N PHE A 134 7.03 1.56 -8.99
CA PHE A 134 5.89 2.19 -8.35
C PHE A 134 4.65 2.07 -9.23
N TYR A 135 3.65 1.35 -8.75
CA TYR A 135 2.38 1.15 -9.43
C TYR A 135 1.39 2.24 -9.02
N GLY A 136 1.19 3.23 -9.88
CA GLY A 136 0.38 4.40 -9.59
C GLY A 136 -0.84 4.58 -10.47
N PHE A 137 -1.64 5.59 -10.16
CA PHE A 137 -2.95 5.77 -10.78
C PHE A 137 -2.86 6.18 -12.24
N SER A 138 -1.98 7.12 -12.59
CA SER A 138 -1.88 7.64 -13.96
C SER A 138 -0.52 8.27 -14.22
N GLU A 139 -0.08 8.28 -15.49
CA GLU A 139 1.15 8.98 -15.86
C GLU A 139 1.10 10.48 -15.55
N ALA A 140 -0.08 11.10 -15.63
CA ALA A 140 -0.27 12.52 -15.31
C ALA A 140 0.10 12.85 -13.85
N SER A 141 0.06 11.85 -12.96
CA SER A 141 0.45 12.03 -11.56
C SER A 141 1.96 12.29 -11.39
N VAL A 142 2.80 11.80 -12.32
CA VAL A 142 4.26 12.01 -12.29
C VAL A 142 4.59 13.50 -12.28
N ASP A 143 4.01 14.26 -13.21
CA ASP A 143 4.27 15.69 -13.35
C ASP A 143 3.77 16.48 -12.13
N TRP A 144 2.61 16.10 -11.61
CA TRP A 144 2.04 16.72 -10.42
C TRP A 144 2.94 16.51 -9.19
N TRP A 145 3.48 15.30 -9.00
CA TRP A 145 4.36 15.04 -7.86
C TRP A 145 5.71 15.73 -7.99
N VAL A 146 6.30 15.78 -9.19
CA VAL A 146 7.55 16.53 -9.42
C VAL A 146 7.34 17.99 -9.02
N GLN A 147 6.25 18.59 -9.49
CA GLN A 147 5.88 19.96 -9.13
C GLN A 147 5.69 20.12 -7.61
N TYR A 148 5.01 19.17 -6.97
CA TYR A 148 4.84 19.16 -5.52
C TYR A 148 6.17 19.14 -4.76
N GLN A 149 7.13 18.29 -5.13
CA GLN A 149 8.43 18.23 -4.45
C GLN A 149 9.22 19.55 -4.60
N ILE A 150 9.08 20.24 -5.74
CA ILE A 150 9.68 21.57 -5.97
C ILE A 150 9.03 22.62 -5.07
N GLU A 151 7.69 22.70 -5.07
CA GLU A 151 6.93 23.69 -4.29
C GLU A 151 7.17 23.57 -2.79
N PHE A 152 7.40 22.35 -2.30
CA PHE A 152 7.72 22.08 -0.89
C PHE A 152 9.23 22.13 -0.59
N GLY A 153 10.06 22.57 -1.55
CA GLY A 153 11.49 22.79 -1.34
C GLY A 153 12.31 21.52 -1.11
N ARG A 154 11.81 20.36 -1.55
CA ARG A 154 12.48 19.07 -1.39
C ARG A 154 13.43 18.74 -2.54
N ILE A 155 13.16 19.30 -3.71
CA ILE A 155 14.09 19.31 -4.85
C ILE A 155 14.19 20.73 -5.42
N PRO A 156 15.36 21.17 -5.90
CA PRO A 156 15.48 22.42 -6.63
C PRO A 156 14.71 22.40 -7.95
N ALA A 157 14.14 23.54 -8.35
CA ALA A 157 13.42 23.66 -9.63
C ALA A 157 14.30 23.33 -10.85
N ALA A 158 15.62 23.55 -10.75
CA ALA A 158 16.59 23.22 -11.79
C ALA A 158 16.75 21.70 -12.01
N GLU A 159 16.38 20.87 -11.03
CA GLU A 159 16.47 19.40 -11.08
C GLU A 159 15.15 18.74 -11.53
N ARG A 160 14.17 19.55 -11.96
CA ARG A 160 12.83 19.09 -12.35
C ARG A 160 12.87 17.92 -13.34
N ASP A 161 13.60 18.08 -14.44
CA ASP A 161 13.56 17.12 -15.55
C ASP A 161 14.29 15.82 -15.20
N ASP A 162 15.43 15.89 -14.50
CA ASP A 162 16.13 14.71 -13.98
C ASP A 162 15.22 13.90 -13.06
N TRP A 163 14.59 14.57 -12.09
CA TRP A 163 13.73 13.89 -11.13
C TRP A 163 12.49 13.28 -11.80
N ARG A 164 11.91 14.01 -12.77
CA ARG A 164 10.80 13.52 -13.58
C ARG A 164 11.17 12.26 -14.35
N GLU A 165 12.33 12.23 -15.01
CA GLU A 165 12.79 11.06 -15.76
C GLU A 165 13.06 9.85 -14.85
N ARG A 166 13.72 10.07 -13.71
CA ARG A 166 13.98 9.02 -12.73
C ARG A 166 12.70 8.45 -12.14
N LEU A 167 11.72 9.29 -11.81
CA LEU A 167 10.42 8.85 -11.33
C LEU A 167 9.67 8.08 -12.43
N ARG A 168 9.64 8.62 -13.64
CA ARG A 168 8.96 7.99 -14.79
C ARG A 168 9.54 6.62 -15.12
N ALA A 169 10.86 6.45 -15.05
CA ALA A 169 11.54 5.19 -15.32
C ALA A 169 11.12 4.05 -14.36
N ARG A 170 10.58 4.39 -13.19
CA ARG A 170 10.10 3.44 -12.17
C ARG A 170 8.57 3.39 -12.10
N PHE A 171 7.87 4.26 -12.80
CA PHE A 171 6.43 4.43 -12.67
C PHE A 171 5.67 3.54 -13.65
N VAL A 172 4.72 2.76 -13.13
CA VAL A 172 3.82 1.92 -13.93
C VAL A 172 2.37 2.37 -13.70
N PRO A 173 1.69 2.94 -14.72
CA PRO A 173 0.30 3.34 -14.58
C PRO A 173 -0.62 2.10 -14.56
N VAL A 174 -1.34 1.90 -13.46
CA VAL A 174 -2.27 0.77 -13.27
C VAL A 174 -3.69 1.21 -12.89
N GLY A 175 -3.96 2.52 -12.85
CA GLY A 175 -5.25 3.02 -12.41
C GLY A 175 -5.46 2.88 -10.90
N PHE A 176 -6.71 3.04 -10.46
CA PHE A 176 -7.04 2.95 -9.03
C PHE A 176 -7.31 1.50 -8.64
N ALA A 177 -6.28 0.78 -8.18
CA ALA A 177 -6.37 -0.65 -7.85
C ALA A 177 -7.53 -0.98 -6.87
N ALA A 178 -7.88 -0.07 -5.97
CA ALA A 178 -9.00 -0.26 -5.06
C ALA A 178 -10.38 -0.20 -5.76
N ALA A 179 -10.52 0.54 -6.87
CA ALA A 179 -11.77 0.58 -7.63
C ALA A 179 -12.05 -0.71 -8.39
N GLU A 180 -11.04 -1.50 -8.70
CA GLU A 180 -11.24 -2.81 -9.34
C GLU A 180 -12.14 -3.73 -8.49
N GLN A 181 -12.17 -3.54 -7.16
CA GLN A 181 -13.05 -4.29 -6.25
C GLN A 181 -14.53 -4.11 -6.57
N PHE A 182 -14.93 -2.97 -7.15
CA PHE A 182 -16.32 -2.74 -7.52
C PHE A 182 -16.83 -3.75 -8.57
N LYS A 183 -15.94 -4.33 -9.38
CA LYS A 183 -16.28 -5.40 -10.33
C LYS A 183 -16.74 -6.68 -9.63
N CYS A 184 -16.33 -6.88 -8.37
CA CYS A 184 -16.62 -8.08 -7.59
C CYS A 184 -17.77 -7.88 -6.59
N VAL A 185 -18.33 -6.67 -6.50
CA VAL A 185 -19.40 -6.34 -5.56
C VAL A 185 -20.75 -6.50 -6.25
N ASP A 186 -21.59 -7.41 -5.74
CA ASP A 186 -23.00 -7.47 -6.14
C ASP A 186 -23.79 -6.38 -5.39
N PRO A 187 -24.35 -5.37 -6.09
CA PRO A 187 -25.13 -4.31 -5.47
C PRO A 187 -26.36 -4.83 -4.72
N ASN A 188 -26.99 -5.92 -5.21
CA ASN A 188 -28.16 -6.51 -4.58
C ASN A 188 -27.79 -7.23 -3.28
N ALA A 189 -26.69 -7.99 -3.29
CA ALA A 189 -26.15 -8.60 -2.07
C ALA A 189 -25.78 -7.56 -1.01
N VAL A 190 -25.17 -6.44 -1.41
CA VAL A 190 -24.86 -5.32 -0.49
C VAL A 190 -26.14 -4.73 0.08
N ARG A 191 -27.15 -4.47 -0.76
CA ARG A 191 -28.45 -3.96 -0.29
C ARG A 191 -29.11 -4.91 0.68
N ALA A 192 -29.17 -6.21 0.36
CA ALA A 192 -29.74 -7.22 1.24
C ALA A 192 -29.02 -7.28 2.59
N ARG A 193 -27.68 -7.30 2.59
CA ARG A 193 -26.86 -7.32 3.80
C ARG A 193 -27.08 -6.10 4.68
N LEU A 194 -27.20 -4.93 4.08
CA LEU A 194 -27.42 -3.66 4.78
C LEU A 194 -28.91 -3.34 5.01
N ARG A 195 -29.83 -4.25 4.64
CA ARG A 195 -31.28 -4.07 4.73
C ARG A 195 -31.78 -2.80 4.03
N LEU A 196 -31.18 -2.47 2.90
CA LEU A 196 -31.54 -1.32 2.08
C LEU A 196 -32.65 -1.69 1.07
N PRO A 197 -33.60 -0.79 0.80
CA PRO A 197 -34.69 -1.07 -0.13
C PRO A 197 -34.17 -1.32 -1.57
N PRO A 198 -34.72 -2.30 -2.29
CA PRO A 198 -34.35 -2.56 -3.68
C PRO A 198 -34.81 -1.41 -4.60
N GLY A 199 -34.04 -1.12 -5.65
CA GLY A 199 -34.41 -0.14 -6.68
C GLY A 199 -34.48 1.33 -6.25
N ARG A 200 -34.27 1.66 -4.98
CA ARG A 200 -34.29 3.05 -4.49
C ARG A 200 -32.90 3.67 -4.46
N PRO A 201 -32.77 4.96 -4.82
CA PRO A 201 -31.54 5.72 -4.56
C PRO A 201 -31.17 5.65 -3.08
N VAL A 202 -29.86 5.54 -2.81
CA VAL A 202 -29.31 5.55 -1.45
C VAL A 202 -28.42 6.77 -1.36
N VAL A 203 -28.67 7.63 -0.36
CA VAL A 203 -27.78 8.75 -0.05
C VAL A 203 -26.83 8.29 1.04
N LEU A 204 -25.55 8.21 0.71
CA LEU A 204 -24.49 7.95 1.68
C LEU A 204 -23.91 9.28 2.15
N TYR A 205 -24.12 9.62 3.42
CA TYR A 205 -23.48 10.75 4.06
C TYR A 205 -22.23 10.27 4.81
N LEU A 206 -21.06 10.62 4.30
CA LEU A 206 -19.78 10.41 4.97
C LEU A 206 -19.33 11.77 5.54
N PRO A 207 -19.65 12.10 6.80
CA PRO A 207 -19.15 13.33 7.39
C PRO A 207 -17.61 13.30 7.35
N PHE A 208 -17.02 14.35 6.77
CA PHE A 208 -15.57 14.47 6.70
C PHE A 208 -15.01 14.41 8.13
N PRO A 209 -14.06 13.52 8.43
CA PRO A 209 -13.60 13.37 9.80
C PRO A 209 -12.64 14.51 10.13
N PHE A 210 -13.20 15.68 10.46
CA PHE A 210 -12.50 16.89 10.90
C PHE A 210 -11.54 16.68 12.11
N GLN A 211 -11.53 15.49 12.70
CA GLN A 211 -10.68 15.12 13.83
C GLN A 211 -9.59 14.07 13.50
N THR A 212 -9.46 13.62 12.24
CA THR A 212 -8.47 12.57 11.87
C THR A 212 -7.30 13.06 11.02
N ILE A 213 -7.34 14.31 10.58
CA ILE A 213 -6.30 15.00 9.81
C ILE A 213 -6.01 16.34 10.48
N TRP A 214 -4.73 16.70 10.55
CA TRP A 214 -4.28 17.99 11.07
C TRP A 214 -4.83 19.10 10.16
N ARG A 215 -5.17 20.25 10.75
CA ARG A 215 -5.76 21.42 10.07
C ARG A 215 -4.95 21.89 8.85
N GLU A 216 -3.66 21.56 8.84
CA GLU A 216 -2.64 21.92 7.85
C GLU A 216 -2.64 21.05 6.57
N PHE A 217 -3.53 20.06 6.44
CA PHE A 217 -3.53 19.14 5.29
C PHE A 217 -3.81 19.81 3.94
N TRP A 218 -4.45 20.97 3.93
CA TRP A 218 -4.69 21.74 2.72
C TRP A 218 -3.73 22.94 2.64
N PRO A 219 -2.98 23.11 1.53
CA PRO A 219 -2.30 24.36 1.27
C PRO A 219 -3.35 25.48 1.09
N HIS A 220 -3.11 26.61 1.73
CA HIS A 220 -3.85 27.86 1.51
C HIS A 220 -3.36 28.57 0.25
#